data_AF-J4K893-F1
#
_entry.id   AF-J4K893-F1
#
_cell.length_a   1.000
_cell.length_b   1.000
_cell.length_c   1.000
_cell.angle_alpha   90.00
_cell.angle_beta   90.00
_cell.angle_gamma   90.00
#
_symmetry.space_group_name_H-M   'P 1'
#
loop_
_entity.id
_entity.type
_entity.pdbx_description
1 polymer ?
#
loop_
_entity_poly.entity_id
_entity_poly.type
_entity_poly.pdbx_seq_one_letter_code
_entity_poly.pdbx_strand_id
1 'polypeptide(L)' 'MAKVKGKWNPTISHIVPKGTKLADGTILDKETTLTQEEFTKNPPVIPAGHPFYNIWAGIIREKIEKGEL' A
#
# COMPACT_ATOMS: atom_id res chain seq x y z
N MET A 1 13.07 -38.28 8.09
CA MET A 1 11.96 -37.47 8.66
C MET A 1 12.26 -35.99 8.43
N ALA A 2 11.50 -35.32 7.56
CA ALA A 2 11.68 -33.89 7.31
C ALA A 2 10.95 -33.09 8.41
N LYS A 3 11.68 -32.22 9.12
CA LYS A 3 11.10 -31.30 10.10
C LYS A 3 10.11 -30.38 9.39
N VAL A 4 8.85 -30.38 9.83
CA VAL A 4 7.83 -29.41 9.42
C VAL A 4 8.39 -28.01 9.70
N LYS A 5 8.71 -27.24 8.65
CA LYS A 5 9.03 -25.82 8.77
C LYS A 5 7.80 -25.16 9.42
N GLY A 6 7.97 -24.63 10.62
CA GLY A 6 6.92 -23.88 11.31
C GLY A 6 6.34 -22.82 10.37
N LYS A 7 5.01 -22.67 10.41
CA LYS A 7 4.25 -21.70 9.61
C LYS A 7 4.96 -20.35 9.68
N TRP A 8 5.49 -19.87 8.55
CA TRP A 8 6.13 -18.56 8.47
C TRP A 8 5.01 -17.51 8.42
N ASN A 9 4.85 -16.75 9.50
CA ASN A 9 3.89 -15.66 9.61
C ASN A 9 4.66 -14.33 9.61
N PRO A 10 5.01 -13.77 8.44
CA PRO A 10 5.72 -12.51 8.38
C PRO A 10 4.85 -11.37 8.92
N THR A 11 5.41 -10.57 9.82
CA THR A 11 4.81 -9.29 10.21
C THR A 11 5.23 -8.23 9.19
N ILE A 12 4.27 -7.71 8.43
CA ILE A 12 4.52 -6.66 7.43
C ILE A 12 4.28 -5.30 8.09
N SER A 13 5.32 -4.47 8.06
CA SER A 13 5.28 -3.08 8.54
C SER A 13 5.66 -2.14 7.40
N HIS A 14 5.01 -0.98 7.33
CA HIS A 14 5.18 0.04 6.31
C HIS A 14 5.83 1.27 6.95
N ILE A 15 6.99 1.67 6.44
CA ILE A 15 7.63 2.91 6.88
C ILE A 15 7.07 4.05 6.02
N VAL A 16 6.38 4.97 6.67
CA VAL A 16 5.77 6.14 6.02
C VAL A 16 6.58 7.39 6.37
N PRO A 17 7.13 8.11 5.39
CA PRO A 17 8.02 9.25 5.65
C PRO A 17 7.27 10.47 6.22
N LYS A 18 8.02 11.33 6.91
CA LYS A 18 7.56 12.64 7.37
C LYS A 18 6.96 13.43 6.19
N GLY A 19 5.88 14.16 6.44
CA GLY A 19 5.19 14.99 5.45
C GLY A 19 4.19 14.23 4.58
N THR A 20 4.11 12.90 4.71
CA THR A 20 3.07 12.13 4.02
C THR A 20 1.70 12.50 4.58
N LYS A 21 0.77 12.82 3.67
CA LYS A 21 -0.63 13.01 4.00
C LYS A 21 -1.34 11.66 3.96
N LEU A 22 -2.05 11.32 5.03
CA LEU A 22 -2.89 10.13 5.12
C LEU A 22 -4.32 10.43 4.63
N ALA A 23 -5.10 9.39 4.37
CA ALA A 23 -6.45 9.49 3.81
C ALA A 23 -7.42 10.28 4.70
N ASP A 24 -7.26 10.22 6.02
CA ASP A 24 -8.01 11.02 6.99
C ASP A 24 -7.65 12.53 6.96
N GLY A 25 -6.62 12.91 6.20
CA GLY A 25 -6.14 14.27 6.09
C GLY A 25 -5.00 14.62 7.03
N THR A 26 -4.61 13.72 7.94
CA THR A 26 -3.47 13.89 8.85
C THR A 26 -2.16 13.95 8.05
N ILE A 27 -1.29 14.90 8.39
CA ILE A 27 0.08 14.98 7.86
C ILE A 27 1.02 14.46 8.95
N LEU A 28 1.84 13.47 8.60
CA LEU A 28 2.80 12.90 9.52
C LEU A 28 3.91 13.91 9.84
N ASP A 29 4.03 14.33 11.09
CA ASP A 29 5.13 15.21 11.54
C ASP A 29 6.48 14.47 11.62
N LYS A 30 6.48 13.14 11.63
CA LYS A 30 7.71 12.34 11.65
C LYS A 30 7.55 11.07 10.84
N GLU A 31 8.68 10.45 10.51
CA GLU A 31 8.66 9.10 9.96
C GLU A 31 7.95 8.17 10.94
N THR A 32 6.97 7.43 10.43
CA THR A 32 6.08 6.59 11.23
C THR A 32 6.00 5.20 10.62
N THR A 33 6.23 4.19 11.45
CA THR A 33 6.06 2.79 11.06
C THR A 33 4.62 2.37 11.35
N LEU A 34 3.86 2.05 10.30
CA LEU A 34 2.49 1.56 10.38
C LEU A 34 2.47 0.04 10.20
N THR A 35 1.62 -0.64 10.95
CA THR A 35 1.31 -2.05 10.66
C THR A 35 0.49 -2.17 9.37
N GLN A 36 0.45 -3.35 8.75
CA GLN A 36 -0.42 -3.60 7.58
C GLN A 36 -1.88 -3.17 7.83
N GLU A 37 -2.42 -3.42 9.02
CA GLU A 37 -3.80 -3.03 9.36
C GLU A 37 -3.97 -1.51 9.41
N GLU A 38 -3.05 -0.79 10.07
CA GLU A 38 -3.08 0.67 10.15
C GLU A 38 -2.91 1.32 8.77
N PHE A 39 -1.99 0.79 7.96
CA PHE A 39 -1.76 1.25 6.60
C PHE A 39 -2.99 1.03 5.71
N THR A 40 -3.72 -0.07 5.91
CA THR A 40 -4.93 -0.37 5.11
C THR A 40 -6.12 0.46 5.56
N LYS A 41 -6.27 0.73 6.87
CA LYS A 41 -7.33 1.58 7.42
C LYS A 41 -7.14 3.04 7.04
N ASN A 42 -5.90 3.52 7.02
CA ASN A 42 -5.59 4.91 6.74
C ASN A 42 -4.39 5.02 5.77
N PRO A 43 -4.62 4.74 4.48
CA PRO A 43 -3.55 4.71 3.50
C PRO A 43 -3.00 6.12 3.20
N PRO A 44 -1.74 6.22 2.76
CA PRO A 44 -1.18 7.45 2.22
C PRO A 44 -1.99 7.97 1.03
N VAL A 45 -2.22 9.28 1.00
CA VAL A 45 -2.78 9.97 -0.16
C VAL A 45 -1.67 10.16 -1.17
N ILE A 46 -1.84 9.52 -2.32
CA ILE A 46 -0.97 9.75 -3.48
C ILE A 46 -1.46 11.05 -4.16
N PRO A 47 -0.59 12.04 -4.39
CA PRO A 47 -0.99 13.32 -4.97
C PRO A 47 -1.49 13.16 -6.42
N ALA A 48 -2.45 13.99 -6.82
CA ALA A 48 -2.94 14.05 -8.19
C ALA A 48 -1.77 14.34 -9.15
N GLY A 49 -1.65 13.54 -10.22
CA GLY A 49 -0.53 13.63 -11.17
C GLY A 49 0.69 12.76 -10.83
N HIS A 50 0.66 11.98 -9.74
CA HIS A 50 1.72 11.02 -9.47
C HIS A 50 1.78 9.93 -10.57
N PRO A 51 2.97 9.51 -11.03
CA PRO A 51 3.13 8.51 -12.11
C PRO A 51 2.42 7.18 -11.84
N PHE A 52 2.18 6.85 -10.57
CA PHE A 52 1.37 5.70 -10.16
C PHE A 52 0.02 5.64 -10.88
N TYR A 53 -0.67 6.77 -11.04
CA TYR A 53 -1.99 6.80 -11.68
C TYR A 53 -1.93 6.47 -13.17
N ASN A 54 -0.80 6.76 -13.85
CA ASN A 54 -0.61 6.37 -15.25
C ASN A 54 -0.47 4.85 -15.38
N ILE A 55 0.29 4.24 -14.46
CA ILE A 55 0.46 2.78 -14.39
C ILE A 55 -0.87 2.11 -14.05
N TRP A 56 -1.58 2.65 -13.05
CA TRP A 56 -2.86 2.12 -12.61
C TRP A 56 -3.92 2.20 -13.69
N ALA A 57 -4.00 3.31 -14.44
CA ALA A 57 -4.87 3.45 -15.60
C ALA A 57 -4.57 2.41 -16.69
N GLY A 58 -3.29 2.12 -16.96
CA GLY A 58 -2.88 1.06 -17.89
C GLY A 58 -3.34 -0.32 -17.44
N ILE A 59 -3.15 -0.67 -16.17
CA ILE A 59 -3.59 -1.95 -15.60
C ILE A 59 -5.11 -2.10 -15.69
N ILE A 60 -5.86 -1.04 -15.37
CA ILE A 60 -7.33 -1.05 -15.48
C ILE A 60 -7.76 -1.25 -16.92
N ARG A 61 -7.14 -0.54 -17.85
CA ARG A 61 -7.44 -0.68 -19.27
C ARG A 61 -7.21 -2.12 -19.75
N GLU A 62 -6.09 -2.73 -19.37
CA GLU A 62 -5.80 -4.13 -19.71
C GLU A 62 -6.84 -5.10 -19.13
N LYS A 63 -7.26 -4.89 -17.87
CA LYS A 63 -8.29 -5.73 -17.24
C LYS A 63 -9.66 -5.58 -17.92
N ILE A 64 -10.03 -4.37 -18.33
CA ILE A 64 -11.27 -4.12 -19.09
C ILE A 64 -11.19 -4.81 -20.45
N GLU A 65 -10.06 -4.69 -21.16
CA GLU A 65 -9.85 -5.35 -22.45
C GLU A 65 -9.89 -6.88 -22.36
N LYS A 66 -9.50 -7.45 -21.22
CA LYS A 66 -9.61 -8.89 -20.93
C LYS A 66 -10.96 -9.34 -20.39
N GLY A 67 -11.89 -8.41 -20.12
CA GLY A 67 -13.21 -8.72 -19.54
C GLY A 67 -13.16 -9.24 -18.11
N GLU A 68 -12.11 -8.90 -17.36
CA GLU A 68 -11.88 -9.37 -15.97
C GLU A 68 -12.40 -8.38 -14.91
N LEU A 69 -13.12 -7.33 -15.33
CA LEU A 69 -13.61 -6.23 -14.49
C LEU A 69 -15.12 -6.03 -14.67
#